data_AF-A0AAV4QIE9-F1
#
_entry.id   AF-A0AAV4QIE9-F1
#
_cell.length_a   1.000
_cell.length_b   1.000
_cell.length_c   1.000
_cell.angle_alpha   90.00
_cell.angle_beta   90.00
_cell.angle_gamma   90.00
#
_symmetry.space_group_name_H-M   'P 1'
#
loop_
_entity.id
_entity.type
_entity.pdbx_description
1 polymer ?
#
loop_
_entity_poly.entity_id
_entity_poly.type
_entity_poly.pdbx_seq_one_letter_code
_entity_poly.pdbx_strand_id
1 'polypeptide(L)'
;MPCNPKEFSFWIAANLSLDDNQRMELLKINEVTGRLRHELKIIEECCVLTCKNCSNVIARREDIFSMSLQDPQGTYVNPNGYVHEAITVYKAKGLHLSGRPSTEQSWFPGYAWTIMECSQCHSHMGWRFTAVEKNLKPIRFWALCRAAIQNRISAPTDADA
;
A
#
# COMPACT_ATOMS: atom_id res chain seq x y z
N MET A 1 3.92 -21.33 2.98
CA MET A 1 3.68 -21.36 1.51
C MET A 1 3.72 -22.81 1.05
N PRO A 2 2.72 -23.31 0.29
CA PRO A 2 2.69 -24.68 -0.20
C PRO A 2 3.77 -24.96 -1.25
N CYS A 3 4.32 -26.19 -1.29
CA CYS A 3 5.29 -26.61 -2.30
C CYS A 3 4.63 -27.21 -3.56
N ASN A 4 3.41 -27.72 -3.45
CA ASN A 4 2.66 -28.27 -4.59
C ASN A 4 2.14 -27.11 -5.47
N PRO A 5 2.40 -27.09 -6.78
CA PRO A 5 1.99 -25.98 -7.66
C PRO A 5 0.47 -25.74 -7.68
N LYS A 6 -0.35 -26.79 -7.59
CA LYS A 6 -1.81 -26.68 -7.57
C LYS A 6 -2.28 -26.01 -6.29
N GLU A 7 -1.80 -26.48 -5.14
CA GLU A 7 -2.12 -25.87 -3.84
C GLU A 7 -1.58 -24.45 -3.74
N PHE A 8 -0.37 -24.21 -4.26
CA PHE A 8 0.23 -22.89 -4.30
C PHE A 8 -0.63 -21.91 -5.11
N SER A 9 -1.12 -22.29 -6.30
CA SER A 9 -2.02 -21.43 -7.08
C SER A 9 -3.29 -21.05 -6.30
N PHE A 10 -3.98 -22.02 -5.68
CA PHE A 10 -5.16 -21.70 -4.87
C PHE A 10 -4.82 -20.89 -3.60
N TRP A 11 -3.63 -21.07 -3.03
CA TRP A 11 -3.16 -20.26 -1.93
C TRP A 11 -2.93 -18.80 -2.36
N ILE A 12 -2.33 -18.56 -3.54
CA ILE A 12 -2.20 -17.20 -4.11
C ILE A 12 -3.58 -16.61 -4.39
N ALA A 13 -4.45 -17.33 -5.08
CA ALA A 13 -5.83 -16.95 -5.37
C ALA A 13 -6.60 -16.44 -4.14
N ALA A 14 -6.44 -17.11 -3.00
CA ALA A 14 -7.12 -16.76 -1.75
C ALA A 14 -6.56 -15.47 -1.11
N ASN A 15 -5.30 -15.13 -1.39
CA ASN A 15 -4.63 -13.96 -0.83
C ASN A 15 -4.63 -12.74 -1.77
N LEU A 16 -5.03 -12.91 -3.04
CA LEU A 16 -5.22 -11.80 -3.97
C LEU A 16 -6.49 -11.00 -3.63
N SER A 17 -6.35 -9.68 -3.66
CA SER A 17 -7.47 -8.74 -3.52
C SER A 17 -8.24 -8.63 -4.84
N LEU A 18 -9.03 -9.67 -5.14
CA LEU A 18 -9.88 -9.77 -6.33
C LEU A 18 -11.32 -9.36 -6.03
N ASP A 19 -11.96 -8.69 -6.99
CA ASP A 19 -13.42 -8.59 -7.03
C ASP A 19 -14.07 -9.95 -7.40
N ASP A 20 -15.40 -10.02 -7.31
CA ASP A 20 -16.13 -11.28 -7.52
C ASP A 20 -16.00 -11.81 -8.96
N ASN A 21 -15.93 -10.92 -9.95
CA ASN A 21 -15.78 -11.31 -11.35
C ASN A 21 -14.39 -11.88 -11.60
N GLN A 22 -13.34 -11.19 -11.12
CA GLN A 22 -11.96 -11.64 -11.21
C GLN A 22 -11.75 -12.97 -10.49
N ARG A 23 -12.34 -13.11 -9.29
CA ARG A 23 -12.30 -14.37 -8.53
C ARG A 23 -12.97 -15.50 -9.30
N MET A 24 -14.15 -15.24 -9.89
CA MET A 24 -14.86 -16.24 -10.67
C MET A 24 -14.07 -16.67 -11.91
N GLU A 25 -13.49 -15.72 -12.65
CA GLU A 25 -12.65 -16.02 -13.82
C GLU A 25 -11.41 -16.85 -13.44
N LEU A 26 -10.75 -16.49 -12.34
CA LEU A 26 -9.60 -17.25 -11.83
C LEU A 26 -9.98 -18.70 -11.47
N LEU A 27 -11.13 -18.90 -10.80
CA LEU A 27 -11.60 -20.21 -10.36
C LEU A 27 -12.01 -21.13 -11.52
N LYS A 28 -12.40 -20.57 -12.68
CA LYS A 28 -12.69 -21.34 -13.90
C LYS A 28 -11.44 -21.94 -14.54
N ILE A 29 -10.25 -21.43 -14.23
CA ILE A 29 -9.00 -21.92 -14.82
C ILE A 29 -8.61 -23.25 -14.17
N ASN A 30 -8.79 -24.36 -14.88
CA ASN A 30 -8.48 -25.71 -14.40
C ASN A 30 -6.98 -26.05 -14.43
N GLU A 31 -6.24 -25.46 -15.37
CA GLU A 31 -4.81 -25.74 -15.56
C GLU A 31 -3.96 -24.87 -14.63
N VAL A 32 -2.99 -25.50 -13.94
CA VAL A 32 -2.21 -24.84 -12.87
C VAL A 32 -1.35 -23.71 -13.41
N THR A 33 -0.68 -23.92 -14.55
CA THR A 33 0.20 -22.91 -15.17
C THR A 33 -0.60 -21.70 -15.65
N GLY A 34 -1.76 -21.94 -16.27
CA GLY A 34 -2.70 -20.92 -16.72
C GLY A 34 -3.19 -20.08 -15.56
N ARG A 35 -3.49 -20.72 -14.42
CA ARG A 35 -3.90 -20.00 -13.20
C ARG A 35 -2.76 -19.14 -12.67
N LEU A 36 -1.56 -19.71 -12.50
CA LEU A 36 -0.37 -18.98 -12.03
C LEU A 36 -0.01 -17.80 -12.95
N ARG A 37 -0.12 -17.95 -14.28
CA ARG A 37 0.11 -16.84 -15.23
C ARG A 37 -0.95 -15.76 -15.10
N HIS A 38 -2.20 -16.12 -14.87
CA HIS A 38 -3.27 -15.15 -14.65
C HIS A 38 -3.08 -14.40 -13.33
N GLU A 39 -2.70 -15.10 -12.26
CA GLU A 39 -2.34 -14.52 -10.95
C GLU A 39 -1.18 -13.52 -11.09
N LEU A 40 -0.13 -13.90 -11.83
CA LEU A 40 1.00 -13.02 -12.09
C LEU A 40 0.57 -11.75 -12.83
N LYS A 41 -0.27 -11.89 -13.86
CA LYS A 41 -0.82 -10.75 -14.60
C LYS A 41 -1.62 -9.81 -13.69
N ILE A 42 -2.47 -10.36 -12.82
CA ILE A 42 -3.20 -9.57 -11.82
C ILE A 42 -2.22 -8.81 -10.92
N ILE A 43 -1.17 -9.48 -10.43
CA ILE A 43 -0.16 -8.85 -9.57
C ILE A 43 0.55 -7.72 -10.31
N GLU A 44 0.89 -7.89 -11.57
CA GLU A 44 1.50 -6.86 -12.42
C GLU A 44 0.54 -5.66 -12.60
N GLU A 45 -0.75 -5.91 -12.81
CA GLU A 45 -1.78 -4.88 -13.03
C GLU A 45 -2.28 -4.19 -11.75
N CYS A 46 -1.98 -4.74 -10.57
CA CYS A 46 -2.37 -4.23 -9.23
C CYS A 46 -1.73 -2.88 -8.82
N CYS A 47 -1.77 -1.87 -9.68
CA CYS A 47 -0.99 -0.65 -9.54
C CYS A 47 -1.57 0.39 -8.57
N VAL A 48 -2.69 0.10 -7.88
CA VAL A 48 -3.36 1.05 -7.01
C VAL A 48 -3.43 0.55 -5.57
N LEU A 49 -3.02 1.39 -4.62
CA LEU A 49 -3.18 1.18 -3.19
C LEU A 49 -4.48 1.85 -2.73
N THR A 50 -5.35 1.07 -2.10
CA THR A 50 -6.64 1.55 -1.58
C THR A 50 -6.76 1.33 -0.07
N CYS A 51 -7.63 2.09 0.59
CA CYS A 51 -7.97 1.86 1.99
C CYS A 51 -8.60 0.47 2.13
N LYS A 52 -8.08 -0.34 3.06
CA LYS A 52 -8.60 -1.69 3.30
C LYS A 52 -10.06 -1.70 3.77
N ASN A 53 -10.48 -0.65 4.49
CA ASN A 53 -11.82 -0.60 5.09
C ASN A 53 -12.92 -0.11 4.13
N CYS A 54 -12.62 0.87 3.26
CA CYS A 54 -13.63 1.48 2.37
C CYS A 54 -13.27 1.46 0.88
N SER A 55 -12.10 0.93 0.51
CA SER A 55 -11.60 0.89 -0.87
C SER A 55 -11.32 2.26 -1.53
N ASN A 56 -11.32 3.37 -0.77
CA ASN A 56 -10.91 4.67 -1.29
C ASN A 56 -9.48 4.63 -1.83
N VAL A 57 -9.23 5.27 -2.97
CA VAL A 57 -7.89 5.27 -3.61
C VAL A 57 -6.93 6.17 -2.83
N ILE A 58 -5.81 5.61 -2.39
CA ILE A 58 -4.83 6.29 -1.54
C ILE A 58 -3.58 6.67 -2.33
N ALA A 59 -2.94 5.72 -3.01
CA ALA A 59 -1.69 5.95 -3.73
C ALA A 59 -1.59 5.01 -4.93
N ARG A 60 -0.61 5.25 -5.80
CA ARG A 60 -0.25 4.33 -6.89
C ARG A 60 1.09 3.67 -6.61
N ARG A 61 1.30 2.50 -7.20
CA ARG A 61 2.55 1.76 -7.09
C ARG A 61 3.74 2.55 -7.63
N GLU A 62 3.53 3.34 -8.69
CA GLU A 62 4.54 4.24 -9.26
C GLU A 62 5.05 5.30 -8.28
N ASP A 63 4.26 5.61 -7.24
CA ASP A 63 4.65 6.57 -6.20
C ASP A 63 5.45 5.90 -5.06
N ILE A 64 5.55 4.57 -5.02
CA ILE A 64 6.31 3.85 -3.99
C ILE A 64 7.80 4.11 -4.18
N PHE A 65 8.49 4.42 -3.09
CA PHE A 65 9.93 4.64 -3.08
C PHE A 65 10.54 4.21 -1.76
N SER A 66 11.86 4.01 -1.74
CA SER A 66 12.59 3.67 -0.52
C SER A 66 13.16 4.92 0.14
N MET A 67 12.67 5.24 1.35
CA MET A 67 13.37 6.16 2.25
C MET A 67 14.57 5.49 2.94
N SER A 68 14.54 4.15 3.09
CA SER A 68 15.65 3.37 3.64
C SER A 68 16.57 2.86 2.52
N LEU A 69 17.82 2.55 2.86
CA LEU A 69 18.81 2.03 1.90
C LEU A 69 18.47 0.63 1.34
N GLN A 70 17.55 -0.10 1.97
CA GLN A 70 17.29 -1.50 1.64
C GLN A 70 15.95 -1.67 0.92
N ASP A 71 14.86 -1.14 1.48
CA ASP A 71 13.52 -1.41 0.96
C ASP A 71 12.52 -0.24 1.10
N PRO A 72 11.48 -0.19 0.22
CA PRO A 72 10.35 0.73 0.33
C PRO A 72 9.42 0.42 1.51
N GLN A 73 9.42 -0.83 1.96
CA GLN A 73 8.71 -1.28 3.15
C GLN A 73 9.69 -1.36 4.31
N GLY A 74 9.42 -0.61 5.37
CA GLY A 74 10.20 -0.64 6.61
C GLY A 74 9.35 -1.07 7.80
N THR A 75 10.02 -1.64 8.81
CA THR A 75 9.42 -1.96 10.10
C THR A 75 9.89 -0.95 11.13
N TYR A 76 8.93 -0.24 11.72
CA TYR A 76 9.20 0.85 12.64
C TYR A 76 8.50 0.61 13.97
N VAL A 77 9.16 0.95 15.07
CA VAL A 77 8.59 0.76 16.41
C VAL A 77 8.21 2.13 16.95
N ASN A 78 6.95 2.26 17.38
CA ASN A 78 6.53 3.47 18.06
C ASN A 78 6.99 3.44 19.54
N PRO A 79 6.95 4.57 20.26
CA PRO A 79 7.44 4.70 21.63
C PRO A 79 6.79 3.75 22.65
N ASN A 80 5.55 3.37 22.38
CA ASN A 80 4.77 2.45 23.21
C ASN A 80 5.05 0.98 22.86
N GLY A 81 6.03 0.70 21.99
CA GLY A 81 6.45 -0.64 21.60
C GLY A 81 5.63 -1.26 20.46
N TYR A 82 4.71 -0.53 19.83
CA TYR A 82 3.94 -1.08 18.71
C TYR A 82 4.77 -1.07 17.42
N VAL A 83 4.81 -2.24 16.79
CA VAL A 83 5.49 -2.44 15.51
C VAL A 83 4.55 -2.05 14.37
N HIS A 84 5.04 -1.21 13.48
CA HIS A 84 4.35 -0.74 12.29
C HIS A 84 5.17 -1.07 11.05
N GLU A 85 4.62 -1.93 10.20
CA GLU A 85 5.08 -2.06 8.83
C GLU A 85 4.50 -0.91 8.00
N ALA A 86 5.38 -0.12 7.37
CA ALA A 86 4.96 1.03 6.57
C ALA A 86 5.64 1.03 5.20
N ILE A 87 4.87 1.44 4.18
CA ILE A 87 5.36 1.65 2.81
C ILE A 87 5.47 3.16 2.58
N THR A 88 6.61 3.62 2.09
CA THR A 88 6.82 5.03 1.74
C THR A 88 6.38 5.35 0.31
N VAL A 89 5.59 6.41 0.16
CA VAL A 89 5.12 6.91 -1.14
C VAL A 89 5.34 8.42 -1.32
N TYR A 90 5.67 8.84 -2.54
CA TYR A 90 5.84 10.25 -2.90
C TYR A 90 4.54 11.01 -3.03
N LYS A 91 3.43 10.33 -3.33
CA LYS A 91 2.10 10.96 -3.44
C LYS A 91 1.07 10.06 -2.79
N ALA A 92 0.16 10.71 -2.07
CA ALA A 92 -1.05 10.07 -1.58
C ALA A 92 -2.22 11.07 -1.61
N LYS A 93 -3.44 10.56 -1.82
CA LYS A 93 -4.69 11.32 -1.86
C LYS A 93 -5.76 10.65 -0.99
N GLY A 94 -6.89 11.32 -0.80
CA GLY A 94 -7.99 10.76 -0.02
C GLY A 94 -7.67 10.59 1.47
N LEU A 95 -6.77 11.41 2.01
CA LEU A 95 -6.32 11.39 3.41
C LEU A 95 -6.63 12.72 4.10
N HIS A 96 -7.04 12.64 5.37
CA HIS A 96 -7.12 13.78 6.28
C HIS A 96 -5.94 13.75 7.27
N LEU A 97 -5.49 14.92 7.73
CA LEU A 97 -4.41 15.03 8.70
C LEU A 97 -4.97 15.37 10.07
N SER A 98 -4.61 14.57 11.06
CA SER A 98 -5.05 14.73 12.43
C SER A 98 -3.91 15.28 13.29
N GLY A 99 -4.17 16.38 13.99
CA GLY A 99 -3.22 17.02 14.89
C GLY A 99 -2.16 17.89 14.21
N ARG A 100 -1.14 18.27 14.99
CA ARG A 100 -0.01 19.09 14.54
C ARG A 100 1.19 18.22 14.17
N PRO A 101 2.08 18.66 13.26
CA PRO A 101 3.33 17.98 13.00
C PRO A 101 4.20 17.87 14.27
N SER A 102 4.82 16.71 14.49
CA SER A 102 5.75 16.45 15.60
C SER A 102 7.04 15.84 15.09
N THR A 103 8.18 16.26 15.65
CA THR A 103 9.49 15.62 15.42
C THR A 103 9.83 14.60 16.49
N GLU A 104 8.98 14.46 17.51
CA GLU A 104 9.20 13.54 18.62
C GLU A 104 9.24 12.10 18.10
N GLN A 105 10.35 11.39 18.35
CA GLN A 105 10.51 9.97 18.00
C GLN A 105 10.21 9.67 16.52
N SER A 106 10.54 10.63 15.65
CA SER A 106 10.40 10.46 14.21
C SER A 106 11.29 9.33 13.71
N TRP A 107 10.71 8.44 12.91
CA TRP A 107 11.43 7.35 12.25
C TRP A 107 12.41 7.82 11.18
N PHE A 108 12.21 9.04 10.68
CA PHE A 108 13.04 9.66 9.66
C PHE A 108 13.65 10.95 10.23
N PRO A 109 14.93 10.91 10.65
CA PRO A 109 15.62 12.10 11.14
C PRO A 109 15.51 13.27 10.15
N GLY A 110 15.23 14.47 10.66
CA GLY A 110 14.99 15.65 9.83
C GLY A 110 13.55 15.81 9.31
N TYR A 111 12.62 14.92 9.70
CA TYR A 111 11.21 15.02 9.34
C TYR A 111 10.29 15.09 10.55
N ALA A 112 9.27 15.94 10.46
CA ALA A 112 8.12 15.94 11.37
C ALA A 112 6.99 15.08 10.80
N TRP A 113 6.39 14.23 11.63
CA TRP A 113 5.25 13.39 11.26
C TRP A 113 3.92 14.01 11.66
N THR A 114 2.85 13.71 10.92
CA THR A 114 1.46 14.05 11.25
C THR A 114 0.59 12.83 10.99
N ILE A 115 -0.31 12.51 11.91
CA ILE A 115 -1.22 11.36 11.78
C ILE A 115 -2.11 11.55 10.56
N MET A 116 -2.37 10.46 9.84
CA MET A 116 -3.24 10.44 8.67
C MET A 116 -4.37 9.44 8.83
N GLU A 117 -5.54 9.86 8.40
CA GLU A 117 -6.77 9.07 8.41
C GLU A 117 -7.39 9.04 7.02
N CYS A 118 -8.13 7.98 6.70
CA CYS A 118 -8.88 7.92 5.46
C CYS A 118 -9.97 8.99 5.46
N SER A 119 -10.02 9.82 4.42
CA SER A 119 -11.05 10.87 4.28
C SER A 119 -12.49 10.37 4.18
N GLN A 120 -12.71 9.07 3.92
CA GLN A 120 -14.06 8.49 3.79
C GLN A 120 -14.51 7.74 5.03
N CYS A 121 -13.64 6.94 5.66
CA CYS A 121 -14.02 6.08 6.79
C CYS A 121 -13.26 6.37 8.08
N HIS A 122 -12.41 7.41 8.08
CA HIS A 122 -11.63 7.86 9.24
C HIS A 122 -10.69 6.80 9.85
N SER A 123 -10.46 5.67 9.18
CA SER A 123 -9.50 4.66 9.63
C SER A 123 -8.08 5.24 9.60
N HIS A 124 -7.28 4.95 10.63
CA HIS A 124 -5.87 5.32 10.65
C HIS A 124 -5.12 4.70 9.44
N MET A 125 -4.40 5.53 8.69
CA MET A 125 -3.70 5.14 7.46
C MET A 125 -2.18 5.19 7.59
N GLY A 126 -1.64 5.88 8.60
CA GLY A 126 -0.21 6.06 8.81
C GLY A 126 0.14 7.53 9.06
N TRP A 127 1.29 7.98 8.55
CA TRP A 127 1.82 9.33 8.83
C TRP A 127 2.31 10.08 7.59
N ARG A 128 2.11 11.40 7.58
CA ARG A 128 2.75 12.30 6.62
C ARG A 128 4.02 12.84 7.23
N PHE A 129 5.14 12.67 6.55
CA PHE A 129 6.42 13.23 6.94
C PHE A 129 6.71 14.50 6.15
N THR A 130 7.10 15.58 6.84
CA THR A 130 7.44 16.87 6.25
C THR A 130 8.82 17.28 6.72
N ALA A 131 9.70 17.64 5.80
CA ALA A 131 11.06 18.05 6.10
C ALA A 131 11.07 19.28 7.02
N VAL A 132 11.92 19.26 8.04
CA VAL A 132 12.11 20.39 8.94
C VAL A 132 13.08 21.42 8.37
N GLU A 133 13.95 20.99 7.45
CA GLU A 133 14.91 21.81 6.73
C GLU A 133 14.64 21.82 5.21
N LYS A 134 15.00 22.92 4.54
CA LYS A 134 14.72 23.11 3.09
C LYS A 134 15.62 22.31 2.15
N ASN A 135 16.74 21.80 2.64
CA ASN A 135 17.74 21.02 1.89
C ASN A 135 17.36 19.53 1.77
N LEU A 136 16.47 19.02 2.64
CA LEU A 136 16.08 17.62 2.63
C LEU A 136 15.15 17.32 1.45
N LYS A 137 15.38 16.14 0.85
CA LYS A 137 14.53 15.58 -0.19
C LYS A 137 14.07 14.18 0.19
N PRO A 138 12.80 13.84 -0.06
CA PRO A 138 11.74 14.72 -0.56
C PRO A 138 11.27 15.74 0.51
N ILE A 139 10.75 16.91 0.13
CA ILE A 139 10.25 17.92 1.10
C ILE A 139 9.09 17.37 1.94
N ARG A 140 8.32 16.43 1.37
CA ARG A 140 7.30 15.67 2.08
C ARG A 140 7.12 14.30 1.44
N PHE A 141 6.69 13.34 2.25
CA PHE A 141 6.28 12.03 1.79
C PHE A 141 5.27 11.42 2.77
N TRP A 142 4.78 10.23 2.46
CA TRP A 142 3.78 9.52 3.25
C TRP A 142 4.31 8.13 3.59
N ALA A 143 4.13 7.70 4.84
CA ALA A 143 4.34 6.33 5.26
C ALA A 143 2.96 5.71 5.54
N LEU A 144 2.54 4.79 4.67
CA LEU A 144 1.24 4.11 4.75
C LEU A 144 1.40 2.81 5.53
N CYS A 145 0.61 2.63 6.59
CA CYS A 145 0.56 1.37 7.34
C CYS A 145 0.14 0.23 6.42
N ARG A 146 0.95 -0.82 6.30
CA ARG A 146 0.65 -1.96 5.42
C ARG A 146 -0.70 -2.61 5.75
N ALA A 147 -1.03 -2.69 7.03
CA ALA A 147 -2.30 -3.25 7.51
C ALA A 147 -3.54 -2.41 7.11
N ALA A 148 -3.37 -1.12 6.80
CA ALA A 148 -4.45 -0.19 6.46
C ALA A 148 -4.74 -0.11 4.95
N ILE A 149 -3.88 -0.71 4.11
CA ILE A 149 -3.99 -0.66 2.66
C ILE A 149 -4.15 -2.04 2.03
N GLN A 150 -4.73 -2.08 0.84
CA GLN A 150 -4.80 -3.25 -0.03
C GLN A 150 -4.49 -2.86 -1.47
N ASN A 151 -3.87 -3.78 -2.21
CA ASN A 151 -3.63 -3.61 -3.64
C ASN A 151 -4.93 -3.82 -4.41
N ARG A 152 -5.15 -3.03 -5.46
CA ARG A 152 -6.22 -3.23 -6.43
C ARG A 152 -5.69 -3.00 -7.84
N ILE A 153 -6.30 -3.70 -8.78
CA ILE A 153 -6.13 -3.44 -10.21
C ILE A 153 -6.70 -2.03 -10.50
N SER A 154 -5.98 -1.23 -11.29
CA SER A 154 -6.56 0.01 -11.80
C SER A 154 -7.77 -0.32 -12.66
N ALA A 155 -8.91 0.32 -12.43
CA ALA A 155 -9.95 0.36 -13.45
C ALA A 155 -9.31 0.86 -14.76
N PRO A 156 -9.70 0.33 -15.93
CA PRO A 156 -9.29 0.91 -17.19
C PRO A 156 -9.65 2.39 -17.14
N THR A 157 -8.63 3.25 -17.20
CA THR A 157 -8.84 4.69 -17.31
C THR A 157 -9.66 4.94 -18.56
N ASP A 158 -10.76 5.69 -18.45
CA ASP A 158 -11.41 6.40 -19.56
C ASP A 158 -10.41 7.42 -20.15
N ALA A 159 -9.33 6.93 -20.75
CA ALA A 159 -8.27 7.70 -21.36
C ALA A 159 -8.40 7.75 -22.89
N ASP A 160 -9.47 7.17 -23.44
CA ASP A 160 -9.80 7.19 -24.87
C ASP A 160 -11.26 7.66 -25.10
N ALA A 161 -11.59 8.85 -24.59
CA ALA A 161 -12.80 9.60 -24.97
C ALA A 161 -12.43 11.03 -25.36
#